data_AF-A0A842MU65-F1
#
_entry.id   AF-A0A842MU65-F1
#
_cell.length_a   1.000
_cell.length_b   1.000
_cell.length_c   1.000
_cell.angle_alpha   90.00
_cell.angle_beta   90.00
_cell.angle_gamma   90.00
#
_symmetry.space_group_name_H-M   'P 1'
#
loop_
_entity.id
_entity.type
_entity.pdbx_description
1 polymer ?
#
loop_
_entity_poly.entity_id
_entity_poly.type
_entity_poly.pdbx_seq_one_letter_code
_entity_poly.pdbx_strand_id
1 'polypeptide(L)'
;MFWDDEKKRPTPNKILKKMVYERDKGICQICKQKVDPFNFEIGHNKAHSRGGKLTLRNAILLCPTCNKSMSVLSVKEVKKKLGLSDPSEEAKKLLRKMTLNELKYIAQKHRIKVKGRVSEGFFSETKLPPSKRQYINALAKELS
;
A
#
# COMPACT_ATOMS: atom_id res chain seq x y z
N MET A 1 10.78 42.01 9.34
CA MET A 1 9.51 41.38 8.91
C MET A 1 9.87 40.42 7.78
N PHE A 2 10.08 39.15 8.10
CA PHE A 2 10.42 38.14 7.10
C PHE A 2 9.14 37.76 6.37
N TRP A 3 9.01 38.22 5.14
CA TRP A 3 7.98 37.74 4.23
C TRP A 3 8.43 36.34 3.81
N ASP A 4 7.92 35.31 4.50
CA ASP A 4 8.06 33.95 4.01
C ASP A 4 7.32 33.89 2.67
N ASP A 5 8.08 33.86 1.57
CA ASP A 5 7.56 33.57 0.24
C ASP A 5 6.76 32.27 0.32
N GLU A 6 5.42 32.38 0.34
CA GLU A 6 4.54 31.23 0.36
C GLU A 6 4.85 30.38 -0.88
N LYS A 7 5.53 29.25 -0.66
CA LYS A 7 5.88 28.31 -1.73
C LYS A 7 4.58 27.79 -2.33
N LYS A 8 4.21 28.35 -3.50
CA LYS A 8 3.04 27.96 -4.27
C LYS A 8 3.07 26.45 -4.52
N ARG A 9 1.92 25.80 -4.37
CA ARG A 9 1.80 24.35 -4.62
C ARG A 9 2.09 24.08 -6.10
N PRO A 10 2.95 23.09 -6.43
CA PRO A 10 3.25 22.75 -7.81
C PRO A 10 2.00 22.20 -8.51
N THR A 11 1.76 22.66 -9.74
CA THR A 11 0.69 22.13 -10.59
C THR A 11 1.19 20.90 -11.36
N PRO A 12 0.37 19.84 -11.51
CA PRO A 12 0.79 18.66 -12.27
C PRO A 12 0.93 18.96 -13.76
N ASN A 13 2.13 18.73 -14.31
CA ASN A 13 2.37 18.77 -15.75
C ASN A 13 1.54 17.68 -16.48
N LYS A 14 1.14 17.94 -17.73
CA LYS A 14 0.43 17.00 -18.61
C LYS A 14 1.13 15.65 -18.72
N ILE A 15 2.47 15.63 -18.81
CA ILE A 15 3.27 14.40 -18.86
C ILE A 15 3.08 13.57 -17.59
N LEU A 16 3.17 14.21 -16.42
CA LEU A 16 2.96 13.54 -15.14
C LEU A 16 1.53 12.99 -15.04
N LYS A 17 0.52 13.76 -15.46
CA LYS A 17 -0.87 13.29 -15.50
C LYS A 17 -1.01 12.02 -16.33
N LYS A 18 -0.43 11.99 -17.53
CA LYS A 18 -0.44 10.81 -18.41
C LYS A 18 0.25 9.61 -17.78
N MET A 19 1.47 9.78 -17.27
CA MET A 19 2.23 8.71 -16.62
C MET A 19 1.50 8.12 -15.41
N VAL A 20 0.89 8.97 -14.58
CA VAL A 20 0.12 8.51 -13.41
C VAL A 20 -1.15 7.79 -13.85
N TYR A 21 -1.84 8.28 -14.88
CA TYR A 21 -3.04 7.62 -15.42
C TYR A 21 -2.73 6.21 -15.95
N GLU A 22 -1.68 6.08 -16.75
CA GLU A 22 -1.22 4.80 -17.31
C GLU A 22 -0.79 3.82 -16.20
N ARG A 23 0.03 4.29 -15.24
CA ARG A 23 0.48 3.49 -14.10
C ARG A 23 -0.69 2.98 -13.26
N ASP A 24 -1.65 3.85 -12.97
CA ASP A 24 -2.81 3.54 -12.13
C ASP A 24 -3.95 2.89 -12.94
N LYS A 25 -3.75 2.66 -14.24
CA LYS A 25 -4.71 2.04 -15.17
C LYS A 25 -6.08 2.74 -15.19
N GLY A 26 -6.10 4.06 -14.96
CA GLY A 26 -7.34 4.82 -14.83
C GLY A 26 -8.20 4.43 -13.62
N ILE A 27 -7.62 3.85 -12.56
CA ILE A 27 -8.34 3.40 -11.36
C ILE A 27 -8.00 4.31 -10.17
N CYS A 28 -9.04 4.87 -9.54
CA CYS A 28 -8.89 5.69 -8.35
C CYS A 28 -8.19 4.91 -7.22
N GLN A 29 -7.11 5.47 -6.67
CA GLN A 29 -6.32 4.76 -5.66
C GLN A 29 -7.00 4.61 -4.30
N ILE A 30 -8.09 5.36 -4.05
CA ILE A 30 -8.92 5.29 -2.85
C ILE A 30 -10.11 4.34 -3.05
N CYS A 31 -11.09 4.71 -3.88
CA CYS A 31 -12.35 3.95 -4.05
C CYS A 31 -12.26 2.76 -5.02
N LYS A 32 -11.13 2.59 -5.74
CA LYS A 32 -10.91 1.51 -6.70
C LYS A 32 -11.88 1.45 -7.88
N GLN A 33 -12.68 2.50 -8.09
CA GLN A 33 -13.50 2.65 -9.29
C GLN A 33 -12.68 3.22 -10.46
N LYS A 34 -13.08 2.85 -11.68
CA LYS A 34 -12.53 3.42 -12.91
C LYS A 34 -12.94 4.90 -13.00
N VAL A 35 -12.00 5.77 -13.35
CA VAL A 35 -12.27 7.20 -13.57
C VAL A 35 -12.35 7.49 -15.05
N ASP A 36 -13.13 8.51 -15.39
CA ASP A 36 -13.18 9.07 -16.73
C ASP A 36 -11.80 9.68 -17.09
N PRO A 37 -11.19 9.31 -18.24
CA PRO A 37 -9.96 9.93 -18.74
C PRO A 37 -10.02 11.47 -18.85
N PHE A 38 -11.21 12.04 -18.98
CA PHE A 38 -11.40 13.49 -19.08
C PHE A 38 -11.71 14.14 -17.72
N ASN A 39 -12.03 13.36 -16.69
CA ASN A 39 -12.44 13.86 -15.38
C ASN A 39 -11.75 13.09 -14.24
N PHE A 40 -10.48 13.42 -14.01
CA PHE A 40 -9.70 12.91 -12.89
C PHE A 40 -8.73 13.96 -12.36
N GLU A 41 -8.28 13.76 -11.11
CA GLU A 41 -7.36 14.65 -10.43
C GLU A 41 -6.10 13.90 -9.99
N ILE A 42 -4.98 14.62 -9.93
CA ILE A 42 -3.72 14.11 -9.40
C ILE A 42 -3.58 14.59 -7.96
N GLY A 43 -3.74 13.64 -7.03
CA GLY A 43 -3.50 13.85 -5.60
C GLY A 43 -2.05 13.55 -5.21
N HIS A 44 -1.72 13.84 -3.96
CA HIS A 44 -0.46 13.42 -3.35
C HIS A 44 -0.73 12.33 -2.31
N ASN A 45 -0.01 11.21 -2.36
CA ASN A 45 -0.08 10.19 -1.30
C ASN A 45 0.49 10.70 0.03
N LYS A 46 1.56 11.48 -0.01
CA LYS A 46 2.05 12.30 1.11
C LYS A 46 1.73 13.75 0.79
N ALA A 47 0.86 14.38 1.59
CA ALA A 47 0.41 15.75 1.36
C ALA A 47 1.58 16.75 1.26
N HIS A 48 1.41 17.78 0.43
CA HIS A 48 2.40 18.85 0.25
C HIS A 48 2.74 19.56 1.56
N SER A 49 1.73 19.82 2.42
CA SER A 49 1.91 20.42 3.75
C SER A 49 2.75 19.56 4.70
N ARG A 50 2.91 18.26 4.41
CA ARG A 50 3.78 17.34 5.16
C ARG A 50 5.13 17.13 4.46
N GLY A 51 5.50 18.02 3.54
CA GLY A 51 6.75 17.94 2.76
C GLY A 51 6.71 16.92 1.62
N GLY A 52 5.52 16.52 1.17
CA GLY A 52 5.37 15.65 0.01
C GLY A 52 5.59 16.38 -1.31
N LYS A 53 6.59 15.95 -2.09
CA LYS A 53 6.85 16.50 -3.43
C LYS A 53 5.91 15.91 -4.47
N LEU A 54 5.58 16.67 -5.51
CA LEU A 54 4.79 16.20 -6.65
C LEU A 54 5.69 15.42 -7.63
N THR A 55 6.00 14.17 -7.28
CA THR A 55 6.79 13.25 -8.11
C THR A 55 5.92 12.09 -8.57
N LEU A 56 6.32 11.38 -9.63
CA LEU A 56 5.59 10.19 -10.08
C LEU A 56 5.35 9.19 -8.94
N ARG A 57 6.30 9.00 -8.02
CA ARG A 57 6.15 8.09 -6.87
C ARG A 57 5.09 8.53 -5.86
N ASN A 58 4.89 9.84 -5.70
CA ASN A 58 3.95 10.39 -4.71
C ASN A 58 2.60 10.77 -5.31
N ALA A 59 2.58 11.11 -6.60
CA ALA A 59 1.38 11.44 -7.36
C ALA A 59 0.50 10.19 -7.53
N ILE A 60 -0.80 10.36 -7.32
CA ILE A 60 -1.80 9.29 -7.40
C ILE A 60 -3.02 9.76 -8.19
N LEU A 61 -3.63 8.85 -8.94
CA LEU A 61 -4.87 9.11 -9.63
C LEU A 61 -6.06 8.99 -8.67
N LEU A 62 -6.90 10.03 -8.64
CA LEU A 62 -8.10 10.09 -7.81
C LEU A 62 -9.29 10.62 -8.62
N CYS A 63 -10.49 10.15 -8.27
CA CYS A 63 -11.71 10.84 -8.69
C CYS A 63 -11.87 12.15 -7.87
N PRO A 64 -12.62 13.14 -8.40
CA PRO A 64 -12.79 14.45 -7.73
C PRO A 64 -13.33 14.34 -6.30
N THR A 65 -14.25 13.40 -6.06
CA THR A 65 -14.85 13.17 -4.74
C THR A 65 -13.82 12.65 -3.74
N CYS A 66 -13.03 11.64 -4.11
CA CYS A 66 -11.98 11.10 -3.25
C CYS A 66 -10.87 12.12 -2.99
N ASN A 67 -10.44 12.89 -4.00
CA ASN A 67 -9.41 13.91 -3.82
C ASN A 67 -9.84 14.98 -2.81
N LYS A 68 -11.10 15.46 -2.90
CA LYS A 68 -11.67 16.42 -1.94
C LYS A 68 -11.72 15.86 -0.51
N SER A 69 -12.02 14.57 -0.35
CA SER A 69 -12.08 13.92 0.97
C SER A 69 -10.71 13.66 1.62
N MET A 70 -9.63 13.66 0.83
CA MET A 70 -8.30 13.21 1.28
C MET A 70 -7.63 14.21 2.24
N SER A 71 -7.80 15.52 2.02
CA SER A 71 -7.17 16.58 2.82
C SER A 71 -5.65 16.36 2.97
N VAL A 72 -5.15 16.18 4.20
CA VAL A 72 -3.72 15.94 4.51
C VAL A 72 -3.36 14.46 4.71
N LEU A 73 -4.35 13.58 4.60
CA LEU A 73 -4.20 12.15 4.86
C LEU A 73 -3.58 11.45 3.65
N SER A 74 -2.86 10.36 3.91
CA SER A 74 -2.40 9.41 2.89
C SER A 74 -3.51 8.45 2.47
N VAL A 75 -3.32 7.78 1.32
CA VAL A 75 -4.30 6.80 0.81
C VAL A 75 -4.59 5.72 1.85
N LYS A 76 -3.56 5.28 2.56
CA LYS A 76 -3.68 4.27 3.62
C LYS A 76 -4.53 4.77 4.79
N GLU A 77 -4.30 6.00 5.22
CA GLU A 77 -5.07 6.62 6.32
C GLU A 77 -6.53 6.83 5.92
N VAL A 78 -6.80 7.31 4.69
CA VAL A 78 -8.17 7.47 4.19
C VAL A 78 -8.89 6.13 4.10
N LYS A 79 -8.26 5.09 3.54
CA LYS A 79 -8.86 3.76 3.46
C LYS A 79 -9.19 3.19 4.83
N LYS A 80 -8.30 3.36 5.81
CA LYS A 80 -8.55 2.96 7.20
C LYS A 80 -9.75 3.71 7.78
N LYS A 81 -9.86 5.02 7.53
CA LYS A 81 -10.98 5.85 7.99
C LYS A 81 -12.31 5.44 7.34
N LEU A 82 -12.28 4.99 6.08
CA LEU A 82 -13.44 4.50 5.34
C LEU A 82 -13.77 3.03 5.63
N GLY A 83 -13.00 2.33 6.47
CA GLY A 83 -13.19 0.89 6.72
C GLY A 83 -12.81 -0.02 5.55
N LEU A 84 -12.12 0.51 4.52
CA LEU A 84 -11.63 -0.24 3.36
C LEU A 84 -10.26 -0.87 3.65
N SER A 85 -10.12 -1.58 4.79
CA SER A 85 -8.88 -2.30 5.05
C SER A 85 -8.66 -3.42 4.04
N ASP A 86 -7.40 -3.69 3.74
CA ASP A 86 -7.02 -4.85 2.93
C ASP A 86 -7.37 -6.14 3.71
N PRO A 87 -8.16 -7.08 3.15
CA PRO A 87 -8.51 -8.34 3.82
C PRO A 87 -7.28 -9.10 4.31
N SER A 88 -6.17 -8.99 3.57
CA SER A 88 -4.90 -9.62 3.94
C SER A 88 -4.28 -9.01 5.20
N GLU A 89 -4.44 -7.71 5.44
CA GLU A 89 -3.93 -7.05 6.65
C GLU A 89 -4.78 -7.38 7.88
N GLU A 90 -6.09 -7.53 7.70
CA GLU A 90 -6.99 -8.01 8.74
C GLU A 90 -6.69 -9.47 9.10
N ALA A 91 -6.51 -10.32 8.10
CA ALA A 91 -6.07 -11.70 8.29
C ALA A 91 -4.73 -11.75 9.04
N LYS A 92 -3.74 -10.94 8.66
CA LYS A 92 -2.45 -10.87 9.38
C LYS A 92 -2.63 -10.49 10.85
N LYS A 93 -3.55 -9.57 11.19
CA LYS A 93 -3.82 -9.21 12.59
C LYS A 93 -4.40 -10.39 13.37
N LEU A 94 -5.33 -11.14 12.78
CA LEU A 94 -5.91 -12.34 13.41
C LEU A 94 -4.85 -13.44 13.57
N LEU A 95 -4.13 -13.77 12.50
CA LEU A 95 -3.08 -14.81 12.49
C LEU A 95 -1.92 -14.52 13.45
N ARG A 96 -1.62 -13.24 13.73
CA ARG A 96 -0.60 -12.86 14.72
C ARG A 96 -0.96 -13.31 16.14
N LYS A 97 -2.25 -13.34 16.48
CA LYS A 97 -2.75 -13.76 17.80
C LYS A 97 -2.65 -15.27 18.00
N MET A 98 -2.59 -16.05 16.92
CA MET A 98 -2.48 -17.51 16.96
C MET A 98 -1.06 -17.99 17.32
N THR A 99 -0.96 -19.22 17.80
CA THR A 99 0.32 -19.88 18.10
C THR A 99 0.97 -20.45 16.83
N LEU A 100 2.25 -20.82 16.91
CA LEU A 100 2.96 -21.42 15.76
C LEU A 100 2.33 -22.76 15.33
N ASN A 101 1.86 -23.55 16.29
CA ASN A 101 1.27 -24.87 16.02
C ASN A 101 -0.07 -24.75 15.30
N GLU A 102 -0.91 -23.79 15.72
CA GLU A 102 -2.16 -23.47 15.01
C GLU A 102 -1.91 -23.02 13.57
N LEU A 103 -0.90 -22.16 13.35
CA LEU A 103 -0.54 -21.71 12.01
C LEU A 103 -0.04 -22.85 11.12
N LYS A 104 0.74 -23.79 11.68
CA LYS A 104 1.19 -25.00 10.97
C LYS A 104 0.00 -25.89 10.61
N TYR A 105 -0.94 -26.09 11.54
CA TYR A 105 -2.14 -26.87 11.33
C TYR A 105 -2.98 -26.29 10.18
N ILE A 106 -3.22 -24.98 10.19
CA ILE A 106 -3.96 -24.30 9.11
C ILE A 106 -3.24 -24.45 7.78
N ALA A 107 -1.92 -24.22 7.74
CA ALA A 107 -1.13 -24.36 6.52
C ALA A 107 -1.20 -25.80 5.97
N GLN A 108 -1.11 -26.81 6.82
CA GLN A 108 -1.23 -28.21 6.42
C GLN A 108 -2.64 -28.54 5.91
N LYS A 109 -3.69 -28.10 6.62
CA LYS A 109 -5.09 -28.30 6.24
C LYS A 109 -5.42 -27.72 4.86
N HIS A 110 -4.89 -26.54 4.56
CA HIS A 110 -5.07 -25.88 3.27
C HIS A 110 -3.98 -26.22 2.23
N ARG A 111 -3.09 -27.18 2.53
CA ARG A 111 -1.99 -27.62 1.64
C ARG A 111 -1.02 -26.50 1.20
N ILE A 112 -0.83 -25.50 2.05
CA ILE A 112 0.03 -24.33 1.80
C ILE A 112 1.47 -24.67 2.20
N LYS A 113 2.39 -24.64 1.22
CA LYS A 113 3.83 -24.89 1.45
C LYS A 113 4.55 -23.61 1.86
N VAL A 114 5.07 -23.56 3.09
CA VAL A 114 5.85 -22.42 3.59
C VAL A 114 7.34 -22.73 3.49
N LYS A 115 8.07 -21.98 2.65
CA LYS A 115 9.51 -22.15 2.47
C LYS A 115 10.29 -21.61 3.68
N GLY A 116 11.31 -22.36 4.09
CA GLY A 116 12.27 -21.95 5.13
C GLY A 116 13.18 -20.82 4.65
N ARG A 117 14.07 -20.33 5.52
CA ARG A 117 15.08 -19.32 5.19
C ARG A 117 16.44 -19.99 5.02
N VAL A 118 17.20 -19.58 4.01
CA VAL A 118 18.64 -19.92 3.93
C VAL A 118 19.42 -18.82 4.65
N SER A 119 20.26 -19.21 5.60
CA SER A 119 21.21 -18.33 6.26
C SER A 119 22.59 -18.62 5.71
N GLU A 120 23.19 -17.64 5.04
CA GLU A 120 24.58 -17.68 4.62
C GLU A 120 25.46 -17.28 5.81
N GLY A 121 26.23 -18.23 6.31
CA GLY A 121 27.36 -17.98 7.19
C GLY A 121 28.63 -17.75 6.37
N PHE A 122 29.68 -17.26 7.03
CA PHE A 122 30.95 -16.89 6.39
C PHE A 122 31.64 -18.04 5.61
N PHE A 123 31.32 -19.30 5.91
CA PHE A 123 31.83 -20.48 5.21
C PHE A 123 30.79 -21.58 4.93
N SER A 124 29.50 -21.38 5.24
CA SER A 124 28.49 -22.43 5.06
C SER A 124 27.07 -21.88 4.95
N GLU A 125 26.23 -22.53 4.14
CA GLU A 125 24.79 -22.26 4.07
C GLU A 125 24.01 -23.19 5.00
N THR A 126 23.20 -22.63 5.89
CA THR A 126 22.29 -23.41 6.75
C THR A 126 20.83 -23.14 6.39
N LYS A 127 20.05 -24.21 6.20
CA LYS A 127 18.60 -24.11 5.97
C LYS A 127 17.87 -24.05 7.30
N LEU A 128 17.25 -22.91 7.59
CA LEU A 128 16.44 -22.67 8.79
C LEU A 128 14.96 -22.98 8.54
N PRO A 129 14.25 -23.53 9.55
CA PRO A 129 12.82 -23.77 9.45
C PRO A 129 12.02 -22.47 9.28
N PRO A 130 10.79 -22.53 8.73
CA PRO A 130 10.00 -21.34 8.53
C PRO A 130 9.56 -20.71 9.86
N SER A 131 9.77 -19.40 9.98
CA SER A 131 9.36 -18.59 11.13
C SER A 131 7.85 -18.35 11.19
N LYS A 132 7.33 -17.99 12.36
CA LYS A 132 5.92 -17.58 12.57
C LYS A 132 5.48 -16.52 11.54
N ARG A 133 6.36 -15.56 11.24
CA ARG A 133 6.08 -14.49 10.27
C ARG A 133 5.93 -15.02 8.85
N GLN A 134 6.71 -16.02 8.45
CA GLN A 134 6.59 -16.64 7.12
C GLN A 134 5.26 -17.38 6.97
N TYR A 135 4.81 -18.09 8.01
CA TYR A 135 3.47 -18.70 8.01
C TYR A 135 2.36 -17.66 7.87
N ILE A 136 2.40 -16.58 8.66
CA ILE A 136 1.40 -15.51 8.61
C ILE A 136 1.34 -14.88 7.21
N ASN A 137 2.51 -14.58 6.61
CA ASN A 137 2.56 -13.99 5.28
C ASN A 137 2.08 -14.95 4.19
N ALA A 138 2.40 -16.24 4.29
CA ALA A 138 1.95 -17.25 3.33
C ALA A 138 0.43 -17.43 3.42
N LEU A 139 -0.13 -17.56 4.62
CA LEU A 139 -1.57 -17.70 4.85
C LEU A 139 -2.34 -16.45 4.41
N ALA A 140 -1.84 -15.26 4.72
CA ALA A 140 -2.50 -14.02 4.33
C ALA A 140 -2.45 -13.74 2.82
N LYS A 141 -1.47 -14.30 2.10
CA LYS A 141 -1.35 -14.14 0.65
C LYS A 141 -2.47 -14.84 -0.11
N GLU A 142 -3.01 -15.93 0.44
CA GLU A 142 -4.17 -16.63 -0.16
C GLU A 142 -5.48 -15.84 -0.06
N LEU A 143 -5.50 -14.77 0.75
CA LEU A 143 -6.65 -13.89 0.95
C LEU A 143 -6.49 -12.51 0.28
N SER A 144 -5.33 -12.26 -0.35
CA SER A 144 -5.01 -11.05 -1.12
C SER A 144 -5.50 -11.17 -2.56
#